data_AF-A0A858SYX2-F1
#
_entry.id   AF-A0A858SYX2-F1
#
_cell.length_a   1.000
_cell.length_b   1.000
_cell.length_c   1.000
_cell.angle_alpha   90.00
_cell.angle_beta   90.00
_cell.angle_gamma   90.00
#
_symmetry.space_group_name_H-M   'P 1'
#
loop_
_entity.id
_entity.type
_entity.pdbx_description
1 polymer ?
#
loop_
_entity_poly.entity_id
_entity_poly.type
_entity_poly.pdbx_seq_one_letter_code
_entity_poly.pdbx_strand_id
1 'polypeptide(L)'
;MTFRVQQKLRKTRTERTNAKTDFSALEAWCAAVLAKADKVKIEPCKGFDPEATARRIAKVSARANWAREIADELNKIGIVLIVLEHLPGTYLDGAAMLRSDGVPVIALTIRHNRIDNFWFTLMHEFAHVCLHLNSGRDIILDDLDVSSADEIEAEADAFASEALIPGKLWLENIDGRSRTDDIKRVATRAGVHRAIAAGRWQHTFGDYRRFSKLLGRGEVRELFFG
;
A
#
# COMPACT_ATOMS: atom_id res chain seq x y z
N MET A 1 -9.70 -12.84 -19.05
CA MET A 1 -8.97 -12.35 -17.86
C MET A 1 -8.88 -13.42 -16.76
N THR A 2 -10.00 -14.06 -16.39
CA THR A 2 -10.11 -15.06 -15.30
C THR A 2 -9.16 -16.26 -15.42
N PHE A 3 -9.01 -16.86 -16.60
CA PHE A 3 -8.10 -18.01 -16.81
C PHE A 3 -6.61 -17.70 -16.56
N ARG A 4 -6.17 -16.46 -16.84
CA ARG A 4 -4.77 -16.03 -16.72
C ARG A 4 -4.40 -15.74 -15.26
N VAL A 5 -5.36 -15.23 -14.48
CA VAL A 5 -5.25 -15.03 -13.03
C VAL A 5 -5.16 -16.38 -12.31
N GLN A 6 -6.01 -17.35 -12.69
CA GLN A 6 -6.02 -18.70 -12.11
C GLN A 6 -4.72 -19.48 -12.27
N GLN A 7 -4.08 -19.44 -13.44
CA GLN A 7 -2.81 -20.13 -13.66
C GLN A 7 -1.66 -19.53 -12.84
N LYS A 8 -1.72 -18.23 -12.54
CA LYS A 8 -0.65 -17.52 -11.81
C LYS A 8 -0.76 -17.73 -10.31
N LEU A 9 -1.96 -17.70 -9.75
CA LEU A 9 -2.19 -17.94 -8.32
C LEU A 9 -1.94 -19.39 -7.90
N ARG A 10 -2.04 -20.34 -8.83
CA ARG A 10 -1.59 -21.73 -8.60
C ARG A 10 -0.07 -21.85 -8.37
N LYS A 11 0.74 -20.89 -8.86
CA LYS A 11 2.20 -20.90 -8.70
C LYS A 11 2.68 -20.24 -7.40
N THR A 12 1.83 -19.49 -6.71
CA THR A 12 2.14 -18.81 -5.42
C THR A 12 1.77 -19.63 -4.17
N ARG A 13 1.37 -20.91 -4.30
CA ARG A 13 1.08 -21.77 -3.12
C ARG A 13 2.37 -22.11 -2.37
N THR A 14 2.53 -21.61 -1.14
CA THR A 14 3.77 -21.73 -0.35
C THR A 14 3.48 -21.88 1.17
N GLU A 15 4.51 -22.16 1.98
CA GLU A 15 4.40 -22.37 3.44
C GLU A 15 4.07 -21.09 4.24
N ARG A 16 4.24 -19.90 3.64
CA ARG A 16 3.85 -18.60 4.22
C ARG A 16 2.44 -18.16 3.88
N THR A 17 1.82 -18.77 2.87
CA THR A 17 0.39 -18.61 2.68
C THR A 17 -0.28 -19.03 3.98
N ASN A 18 -1.07 -18.14 4.60
CA ASN A 18 -1.90 -18.54 5.72
C ASN A 18 -2.64 -19.80 5.29
N ALA A 19 -2.46 -20.92 6.01
CA ALA A 19 -2.99 -22.22 5.62
C ALA A 19 -4.52 -22.21 5.43
N LYS A 20 -5.19 -21.16 5.91
CA LYS A 20 -6.61 -20.87 5.76
C LYS A 20 -6.95 -19.98 4.57
N THR A 21 -6.00 -19.64 3.70
CA THR A 21 -6.23 -18.75 2.57
C THR A 21 -7.14 -19.43 1.56
N ASP A 22 -8.27 -18.80 1.28
CA ASP A 22 -9.15 -19.21 0.20
C ASP A 22 -8.65 -18.61 -1.11
N PHE A 23 -7.93 -19.42 -1.89
CA PHE A 23 -7.40 -19.01 -3.18
C PHE A 23 -8.50 -18.69 -4.21
N SER A 24 -9.68 -19.30 -4.11
CA SER A 24 -10.80 -18.96 -4.99
C SER A 24 -11.40 -17.61 -4.63
N ALA A 25 -11.50 -17.28 -3.34
CA ALA A 25 -11.85 -15.94 -2.90
C ALA A 25 -10.79 -14.91 -3.35
N LEU A 26 -9.51 -15.24 -3.25
CA LEU A 26 -8.43 -14.37 -3.70
C LEU A 26 -8.47 -14.11 -5.21
N GLU A 27 -8.64 -15.17 -6.02
CA GLU A 27 -8.84 -15.07 -7.46
C GLU A 27 -10.03 -14.18 -7.83
N ALA A 28 -11.16 -14.38 -7.14
CA ALA A 28 -12.38 -13.60 -7.36
C ALA A 28 -12.16 -12.13 -7.01
N TRP A 29 -11.46 -11.84 -5.92
CA TRP A 29 -11.12 -10.48 -5.51
C TRP A 29 -10.22 -9.80 -6.56
N CYS A 30 -9.15 -10.46 -7.01
CA CYS A 30 -8.27 -9.93 -8.06
C CYS A 30 -9.01 -9.67 -9.38
N ALA A 31 -9.90 -10.59 -9.79
CA ALA A 31 -10.72 -10.41 -10.98
C ALA A 31 -11.67 -9.20 -10.84
N ALA A 32 -12.27 -9.01 -9.67
CA ALA A 32 -13.14 -7.86 -9.39
C ALA A 32 -12.38 -6.53 -9.40
N VAL A 33 -11.15 -6.51 -8.86
CA VAL A 33 -10.24 -5.35 -8.94
C VAL A 33 -9.97 -4.97 -10.38
N LEU A 34 -9.51 -5.91 -11.20
CA LEU A 34 -9.19 -5.66 -12.61
C LEU A 34 -10.43 -5.20 -13.41
N ALA A 35 -11.58 -5.83 -13.18
CA ALA A 35 -12.82 -5.45 -13.85
C ALA A 35 -13.30 -4.03 -13.49
N LYS A 36 -13.00 -3.55 -12.26
CA LYS A 36 -13.23 -2.17 -11.85
C LYS A 36 -12.20 -1.23 -12.48
N ALA A 37 -10.92 -1.63 -12.49
CA ALA A 37 -9.82 -0.84 -13.05
C ALA A 37 -9.99 -0.61 -14.57
N ASP A 38 -10.51 -1.58 -15.32
CA ASP A 38 -10.75 -1.46 -16.77
C ASP A 38 -11.80 -0.39 -17.16
N LYS A 39 -12.59 0.08 -16.19
CA LYS A 39 -13.54 1.18 -16.38
C LYS A 39 -12.85 2.55 -16.32
N VAL A 40 -11.66 2.64 -15.74
CA VAL A 40 -10.87 3.88 -15.65
C VAL A 40 -10.06 4.04 -16.93
N LYS A 41 -10.26 5.16 -17.64
CA LYS A 41 -9.56 5.45 -18.90
C LYS A 41 -8.37 6.35 -18.64
N ILE A 42 -7.19 5.74 -18.55
CA ILE A 42 -5.89 6.41 -18.46
C ILE A 42 -4.87 5.62 -19.28
N GLU A 43 -3.82 6.32 -19.74
CA GLU A 43 -2.69 5.70 -20.42
C GLU A 43 -1.56 5.41 -19.43
N PRO A 44 -0.77 4.33 -19.65
CA PRO A 44 0.38 4.05 -18.82
C PRO A 44 1.42 5.17 -18.98
N CYS A 45 1.90 5.72 -17.86
CA CYS A 45 2.97 6.70 -17.87
C CYS A 45 4.32 6.00 -17.68
N LYS A 46 5.33 6.44 -18.44
CA LYS A 46 6.73 6.04 -18.24
C LYS A 46 7.58 7.27 -18.00
N GLY A 47 8.68 7.11 -17.26
CA GLY A 47 9.70 8.15 -17.11
C GLY A 47 9.46 9.15 -15.98
N PHE A 48 8.71 8.78 -14.95
CA PHE A 48 8.75 9.52 -13.68
C PHE A 48 9.84 8.97 -12.76
N ASP A 49 10.42 9.83 -11.93
CA ASP A 49 11.30 9.44 -10.84
C ASP A 49 10.46 8.77 -9.73
N PRO A 50 10.67 7.46 -9.43
CA PRO A 50 9.89 6.73 -8.44
C PRO A 50 9.99 7.33 -7.04
N GLU A 51 11.20 7.67 -6.58
CA GLU A 51 11.44 8.14 -5.21
C GLU A 51 10.85 9.54 -5.01
N ALA A 52 11.11 10.46 -5.95
CA ALA A 52 10.55 11.80 -5.89
C ALA A 52 9.01 11.78 -5.98
N THR A 53 8.46 10.84 -6.75
CA THR A 53 7.01 10.67 -6.91
C THR A 53 6.37 10.06 -5.68
N ALA A 54 6.93 8.99 -5.14
CA ALA A 54 6.51 8.40 -3.87
C ALA A 54 6.52 9.44 -2.75
N ARG A 55 7.57 10.25 -2.69
CA ARG A 55 7.68 11.32 -1.69
C ARG A 55 6.61 12.40 -1.86
N ARG A 56 6.27 12.77 -3.10
CA ARG A 56 5.18 13.71 -3.41
C ARG A 56 3.83 13.13 -3.01
N ILE A 57 3.57 11.87 -3.35
CA ILE A 57 2.35 11.13 -3.01
C ILE A 57 2.19 11.02 -1.49
N ALA A 58 3.25 10.66 -0.77
CA ALA A 58 3.24 10.57 0.70
C ALA A 58 2.75 11.87 1.36
N LYS A 59 3.14 13.04 0.82
CA LYS A 59 2.75 14.35 1.35
C LYS A 59 1.27 14.69 1.15
N VAL A 60 0.58 14.00 0.24
CA VAL A 60 -0.88 14.15 0.06
C VAL A 60 -1.61 13.78 1.35
N SER A 61 -1.07 12.85 2.15
CA SER A 61 -1.63 12.45 3.44
C SER A 61 -1.84 13.59 4.44
N ALA A 62 -1.09 14.69 4.34
CA ALA A 62 -1.25 15.85 5.22
C ALA A 62 -2.45 16.75 4.83
N ARG A 63 -3.05 16.55 3.65
CA ARG A 63 -4.17 17.37 3.14
C ARG A 63 -5.50 16.89 3.74
N ALA A 64 -6.45 17.81 3.93
CA ALA A 64 -7.75 17.46 4.51
C ALA A 64 -8.57 16.50 3.62
N ASN A 65 -8.50 16.64 2.30
CA ASN A 65 -9.25 15.85 1.32
C ASN A 65 -8.41 14.76 0.65
N TRP A 66 -7.38 14.27 1.34
CA TRP A 66 -6.38 13.35 0.78
C TRP A 66 -6.99 12.12 0.09
N ALA A 67 -8.12 11.59 0.59
CA ALA A 67 -8.75 10.37 0.05
C ALA A 67 -9.33 10.58 -1.35
N ARG A 68 -9.80 11.80 -1.67
CA ARG A 68 -10.25 12.15 -3.02
C ARG A 68 -9.05 12.44 -3.92
N GLU A 69 -8.08 13.17 -3.40
CA GLU A 69 -6.92 13.62 -4.18
C GLU A 69 -5.96 12.50 -4.55
N ILE A 70 -5.86 11.43 -3.73
CA ILE A 70 -4.86 10.37 -3.96
C ILE A 70 -5.08 9.60 -5.26
N ALA A 71 -6.34 9.36 -5.65
CA ALA A 71 -6.66 8.72 -6.92
C ALA A 71 -6.23 9.60 -8.10
N ASP A 72 -6.46 10.91 -8.02
CA ASP A 72 -6.06 11.85 -9.07
C ASP A 72 -4.54 11.97 -9.19
N GLU A 73 -3.81 11.98 -8.07
CA GLU A 73 -2.35 12.03 -8.07
C GLU A 73 -1.71 10.78 -8.70
N LEU A 74 -2.31 9.60 -8.50
CA LEU A 74 -1.89 8.35 -9.14
C LEU A 74 -2.28 8.31 -10.63
N ASN A 75 -3.48 8.78 -10.97
CA ASN A 75 -3.94 8.84 -12.37
C ASN A 75 -3.03 9.74 -13.23
N LYS A 76 -2.52 10.85 -12.69
CA LYS A 76 -1.56 11.74 -13.37
C LYS A 76 -0.27 11.06 -13.80
N ILE A 77 0.10 9.96 -13.13
CA ILE A 77 1.27 9.15 -13.45
C ILE A 77 0.87 7.77 -14.00
N GLY A 78 -0.35 7.64 -14.53
CA GLY A 78 -0.79 6.44 -15.23
C GLY A 78 -1.01 5.22 -14.34
N ILE A 79 -1.31 5.40 -13.04
CA ILE A 79 -1.59 4.31 -12.10
C ILE A 79 -3.05 4.42 -11.63
N VAL A 80 -3.79 3.31 -11.68
CA VAL A 80 -5.17 3.25 -11.16
C VAL A 80 -5.16 2.83 -9.69
N LEU A 81 -5.87 3.56 -8.83
CA LEU A 81 -6.17 3.12 -7.47
C LEU A 81 -7.55 2.47 -7.40
N ILE A 82 -7.62 1.24 -6.89
CA ILE A 82 -8.87 0.55 -6.57
C ILE A 82 -8.93 0.26 -5.07
N VAL A 83 -9.99 0.71 -4.43
CA VAL A 83 -10.30 0.34 -3.05
C VAL A 83 -11.45 -0.66 -3.09
N LEU A 84 -11.22 -1.87 -2.61
CA LEU A 84 -12.19 -2.96 -2.62
C LEU A 84 -12.03 -3.82 -1.38
N GLU A 85 -13.07 -3.89 -0.54
CA GLU A 85 -13.03 -4.70 0.67
C GLU A 85 -12.57 -6.14 0.38
N HIS A 86 -11.74 -6.69 1.28
CA HIS A 86 -11.29 -8.07 1.18
C HIS A 86 -12.48 -9.04 1.18
N LEU A 87 -12.31 -10.18 0.50
CA LEU A 87 -13.22 -11.31 0.68
C LEU A 87 -12.79 -12.13 1.92
N PRO A 88 -13.73 -12.72 2.67
CA PRO A 88 -13.40 -13.59 3.79
C PRO A 88 -12.40 -14.67 3.37
N GLY A 89 -11.33 -14.84 4.16
CA GLY A 89 -10.31 -15.85 3.89
C GLY A 89 -9.20 -15.43 2.92
N THR A 90 -9.17 -14.21 2.38
CA THR A 90 -8.03 -13.77 1.54
C THR A 90 -6.82 -13.29 2.34
N TYR A 91 -7.03 -12.79 3.55
CA TYR A 91 -5.98 -12.24 4.45
C TYR A 91 -5.07 -11.17 3.81
N LEU A 92 -5.51 -10.53 2.72
CA LEU A 92 -4.74 -9.58 1.94
C LEU A 92 -4.95 -8.13 2.43
N ASP A 93 -3.89 -7.33 2.46
CA ASP A 93 -3.96 -5.89 2.75
C ASP A 93 -3.98 -5.05 1.46
N GLY A 94 -3.17 -5.42 0.46
CA GLY A 94 -3.10 -4.77 -0.84
C GLY A 94 -2.61 -5.67 -1.97
N ALA A 95 -2.59 -5.14 -3.19
CA ALA A 95 -1.98 -5.80 -4.35
C ALA A 95 -1.56 -4.80 -5.43
N ALA A 96 -0.48 -5.13 -6.13
CA ALA A 96 -0.03 -4.45 -7.33
C ALA A 96 -0.29 -5.35 -8.55
N MET A 97 -1.03 -4.84 -9.53
CA MET A 97 -1.43 -5.60 -10.73
C MET A 97 -1.18 -4.80 -11.99
N LEU A 98 -0.98 -5.48 -13.11
CA LEU A 98 -0.86 -4.88 -14.43
C LEU A 98 -2.09 -5.24 -15.26
N ARG A 99 -2.80 -4.23 -15.78
CA ARG A 99 -3.87 -4.42 -16.76
C ARG A 99 -3.30 -4.96 -18.07
N SER A 100 -4.18 -5.48 -18.93
CA SER A 100 -3.77 -6.02 -20.22
C SER A 100 -3.18 -4.99 -21.19
N ASP A 101 -3.49 -3.70 -20.99
CA ASP A 101 -2.95 -2.57 -21.73
C ASP A 101 -1.64 -2.01 -21.11
N GLY A 102 -1.14 -2.63 -20.03
CA GLY A 102 0.10 -2.21 -19.37
C GLY A 102 -0.09 -1.10 -18.33
N VAL A 103 -1.32 -0.69 -18.01
CA VAL A 103 -1.60 0.26 -16.93
C VAL A 103 -1.45 -0.44 -15.56
N PRO A 104 -0.59 0.05 -14.65
CA PRO A 104 -0.51 -0.47 -13.30
C PRO A 104 -1.75 -0.14 -12.47
N VAL A 105 -2.09 -1.03 -11.55
CA VAL A 105 -3.20 -0.92 -10.62
C VAL A 105 -2.66 -1.19 -9.22
N ILE A 106 -2.91 -0.25 -8.31
CA ILE A 106 -2.76 -0.47 -6.88
C ILE A 106 -4.15 -0.76 -6.31
N ALA A 107 -4.28 -1.87 -5.60
CA ALA A 107 -5.52 -2.27 -4.97
C ALA A 107 -5.36 -2.37 -3.46
N LEU A 108 -6.31 -1.84 -2.70
CA LEU A 108 -6.26 -1.82 -1.23
C LEU A 108 -7.54 -2.40 -0.64
N THR A 109 -7.42 -3.22 0.41
CA THR A 109 -8.57 -3.88 1.04
C THR A 109 -9.19 -3.13 2.20
N ILE A 110 -8.43 -2.22 2.82
CA ILE A 110 -8.78 -1.58 4.10
C ILE A 110 -9.15 -2.63 5.17
N ARG A 111 -8.50 -3.80 5.14
CA ARG A 111 -8.64 -4.83 6.18
C ARG A 111 -8.34 -4.25 7.56
N HIS A 112 -7.36 -3.37 7.63
CA HIS A 112 -7.06 -2.55 8.80
C HIS A 112 -7.54 -1.12 8.58
N ASN A 113 -8.73 -0.80 9.12
CA ASN A 113 -9.34 0.54 9.03
C ASN A 113 -8.61 1.57 9.91
N ARG A 114 -7.38 1.93 9.53
CA ARG A 114 -6.53 2.93 10.18
C ARG A 114 -5.76 3.72 9.13
N ILE A 115 -5.53 5.01 9.38
CA ILE A 115 -4.82 5.90 8.45
C ILE A 115 -3.35 5.48 8.30
N ASP A 116 -2.69 5.08 9.39
CA ASP A 116 -1.30 4.62 9.33
C ASP A 116 -1.13 3.42 8.38
N ASN A 117 -2.03 2.43 8.51
CA ASN A 117 -1.99 1.22 7.71
C ASN A 117 -2.29 1.52 6.24
N PHE A 118 -3.32 2.33 5.96
CA PHE A 118 -3.67 2.69 4.59
C PHE A 118 -2.48 3.29 3.84
N TRP A 119 -1.79 4.27 4.44
CA TRP A 119 -0.68 4.95 3.78
C TRP A 119 0.56 4.09 3.66
N PHE A 120 0.81 3.19 4.63
CA PHE A 120 1.88 2.22 4.52
C PHE A 120 1.62 1.23 3.38
N THR A 121 0.46 0.55 3.39
CA THR A 121 0.08 -0.40 2.33
C THR A 121 0.07 0.26 0.96
N LEU A 122 -0.51 1.47 0.81
CA LEU A 122 -0.50 2.20 -0.45
C LEU A 122 0.93 2.42 -0.99
N MET A 123 1.85 2.82 -0.13
CA MET A 123 3.22 3.11 -0.55
C MET A 123 4.02 1.84 -0.81
N HIS A 124 3.73 0.77 -0.07
CA HIS A 124 4.28 -0.56 -0.31
C HIS A 124 3.84 -1.10 -1.68
N GLU A 125 2.55 -1.02 -2.03
CA GLU A 125 2.08 -1.39 -3.37
C GLU A 125 2.63 -0.49 -4.47
N PHE A 126 2.82 0.80 -4.18
CA PHE A 126 3.48 1.71 -5.11
C PHE A 126 4.94 1.30 -5.37
N ALA A 127 5.65 0.82 -4.35
CA ALA A 127 7.00 0.27 -4.50
C ALA A 127 6.99 -0.97 -5.42
N HIS A 128 6.05 -1.88 -5.25
CA HIS A 128 5.89 -3.01 -6.17
C HIS A 128 5.64 -2.57 -7.61
N VAL A 129 4.77 -1.57 -7.83
CA VAL A 129 4.54 -1.01 -9.17
C VAL A 129 5.85 -0.48 -9.79
N CYS A 130 6.68 0.19 -9.00
CA CYS A 130 7.90 0.84 -9.50
C CYS A 130 9.08 -0.12 -9.69
N LEU A 131 9.26 -1.07 -8.77
CA LEU A 131 10.46 -1.89 -8.67
C LEU A 131 10.27 -3.31 -9.24
N HIS A 132 9.06 -3.85 -9.13
CA HIS A 132 8.85 -5.30 -9.23
C HIS A 132 7.87 -5.70 -10.35
N LEU A 133 6.89 -4.85 -10.67
CA LEU A 133 5.85 -5.13 -11.65
C LEU A 133 6.41 -5.03 -13.08
N ASN A 134 6.22 -6.08 -13.88
CA ASN A 134 6.66 -6.11 -15.29
C ASN A 134 5.86 -7.15 -16.10
N SER A 135 6.14 -7.30 -17.40
CA SER A 135 5.41 -8.25 -18.26
C SER A 135 5.58 -9.73 -17.85
N GLY A 136 6.64 -10.07 -17.11
CA GLY A 136 6.87 -11.40 -16.53
C GLY A 136 6.21 -11.59 -15.16
N ARG A 137 5.95 -10.50 -14.43
CA ARG A 137 5.31 -10.45 -13.12
C ARG A 137 4.26 -9.34 -13.10
N ASP A 138 3.07 -9.68 -13.59
CA ASP A 138 1.94 -8.76 -13.78
C ASP A 138 0.97 -8.74 -12.60
N ILE A 139 1.17 -9.57 -11.58
CA ILE A 139 0.40 -9.58 -10.33
C ILE A 139 1.40 -9.85 -9.20
N ILE A 140 1.35 -9.01 -8.19
CA ILE A 140 2.03 -9.17 -6.91
C ILE A 140 0.95 -9.05 -5.83
N LEU A 141 0.93 -10.03 -4.94
CA LEU A 141 0.02 -10.07 -3.80
C LEU A 141 0.87 -10.08 -2.55
N ASP A 142 0.66 -9.09 -1.69
CA ASP A 142 1.28 -9.02 -0.37
C ASP A 142 1.06 -10.34 0.40
N ASP A 143 2.12 -10.84 1.04
CA ASP A 143 2.16 -12.07 1.88
C ASP A 143 2.09 -13.45 1.15
N LEU A 144 2.23 -13.54 -0.19
CA LEU A 144 1.99 -14.82 -0.92
C LEU A 144 3.06 -15.32 -1.94
N ASP A 145 4.13 -14.58 -2.25
CA ASP A 145 5.20 -15.05 -3.17
C ASP A 145 6.42 -15.56 -2.34
N VAL A 146 7.20 -16.59 -2.73
CA VAL A 146 8.27 -17.17 -1.83
C VAL A 146 9.50 -17.79 -2.53
N SER A 147 10.11 -17.15 -3.54
CA SER A 147 11.50 -17.52 -3.88
C SER A 147 12.46 -16.34 -4.07
N SER A 148 11.90 -15.14 -4.18
CA SER A 148 12.58 -13.84 -4.12
C SER A 148 11.82 -12.86 -3.23
N ALA A 149 10.80 -13.35 -2.52
CA ALA A 149 9.85 -12.49 -1.85
C ALA A 149 10.43 -11.79 -0.63
N ASP A 150 11.28 -12.44 0.16
CA ASP A 150 11.88 -11.76 1.32
C ASP A 150 12.67 -10.51 0.91
N GLU A 151 13.36 -10.56 -0.22
CA GLU A 151 14.09 -9.41 -0.76
C GLU A 151 13.13 -8.37 -1.35
N ILE A 152 12.17 -8.79 -2.18
CA ILE A 152 11.17 -7.91 -2.81
C ILE A 152 10.30 -7.19 -1.77
N GLU A 153 9.80 -7.92 -0.77
CA GLU A 153 8.99 -7.37 0.33
C GLU A 153 9.84 -6.42 1.18
N ALA A 154 11.11 -6.78 1.48
CA ALA A 154 12.01 -5.89 2.20
C ALA A 154 12.35 -4.61 1.41
N GLU A 155 12.51 -4.71 0.08
CA GLU A 155 12.71 -3.56 -0.81
C GLU A 155 11.46 -2.67 -0.81
N ALA A 156 10.26 -3.26 -0.90
CA ALA A 156 9.00 -2.54 -0.85
C ALA A 156 8.79 -1.82 0.49
N ASP A 157 9.06 -2.49 1.61
CA ASP A 157 8.98 -1.94 2.95
C ASP A 157 9.99 -0.81 3.20
N ALA A 158 11.23 -0.98 2.71
CA ALA A 158 12.26 0.04 2.82
C ALA A 158 11.89 1.28 1.99
N PHE A 159 11.44 1.08 0.75
CA PHE A 159 10.97 2.15 -0.13
C PHE A 159 9.78 2.89 0.50
N ALA A 160 8.79 2.15 1.00
CA ALA A 160 7.61 2.73 1.63
C ALA A 160 7.95 3.55 2.87
N SER A 161 8.80 3.00 3.72
CA SER A 161 9.27 3.66 4.94
C SER A 161 10.00 4.97 4.63
N GLU A 162 10.91 4.97 3.65
CA GLU A 162 11.70 6.14 3.26
C GLU A 162 10.83 7.24 2.62
N ALA A 163 9.92 6.86 1.71
CA ALA A 163 9.01 7.79 1.05
C ALA A 163 8.05 8.48 2.04
N LEU A 164 7.52 7.73 3.01
CA LEU A 164 6.61 8.26 4.02
C LEU A 164 7.34 9.20 4.98
N ILE A 165 8.43 8.74 5.59
CA ILE A 165 9.25 9.57 6.48
C ILE A 165 10.73 9.25 6.22
N PRO A 166 11.53 10.19 5.69
CA PRO A 166 12.93 9.92 5.40
C PRO A 166 13.69 9.41 6.62
N GLY A 167 14.49 8.36 6.48
CA GLY A 167 15.15 7.65 7.57
C GLY A 167 16.05 8.58 8.40
N LYS A 168 16.77 9.49 7.73
CA LYS A 168 17.55 10.53 8.41
C LYS A 168 16.69 11.40 9.33
N LEU A 169 15.55 11.88 8.82
CA LEU A 169 14.63 12.69 9.60
C LEU A 169 14.05 11.91 10.78
N TRP A 170 13.73 10.64 10.58
CA TRP A 170 13.24 9.75 11.64
C TRP A 170 14.27 9.59 12.77
N LEU A 171 15.49 9.17 12.43
CA LEU A 171 16.57 8.90 13.39
C LEU A 171 17.00 10.14 14.17
N GLU A 172 16.96 11.33 13.55
CA GLU A 172 17.28 12.59 14.23
C GLU A 172 16.21 13.05 15.24
N ASN A 173 14.98 12.52 15.17
CA ASN A 173 13.84 13.07 15.91
C ASN A 173 13.13 12.08 16.83
N ILE A 174 13.32 10.78 16.64
CA ILE A 174 12.51 9.73 17.27
C ILE A 174 13.39 8.68 17.94
N ASP A 175 13.00 8.32 19.15
CA ASP A 175 13.54 7.23 19.97
C ASP A 175 12.41 6.51 20.73
N GLY A 176 12.75 5.48 21.52
CA GLY A 176 11.77 4.73 22.32
C GLY A 176 11.09 5.55 23.44
N ARG A 177 11.60 6.73 23.79
CA ARG A 177 11.07 7.60 24.84
C ARG A 177 10.27 8.78 24.29
N SER A 178 10.19 8.90 22.97
CA SER A 178 9.45 9.95 22.27
C SER A 178 8.02 10.07 22.77
N ARG A 179 7.50 11.28 22.84
CA ARG A 179 6.15 11.64 23.31
C ARG A 179 5.26 12.00 22.12
N THR A 180 3.98 12.23 22.40
CA THR A 180 2.98 12.61 21.38
C THR A 180 3.42 13.81 20.53
N ASP A 181 4.06 14.79 21.15
CA ASP A 181 4.51 16.00 20.44
C ASP A 181 5.72 15.73 19.53
N ASP A 182 6.57 14.75 19.88
CA ASP A 182 7.66 14.29 19.01
C ASP A 182 7.11 13.63 17.74
N ILE A 183 6.11 12.77 17.90
CA ILE A 183 5.40 12.11 16.78
C ILE A 183 4.74 13.14 15.86
N LYS A 184 4.03 14.12 16.43
CA LYS A 184 3.40 15.20 15.65
C LYS A 184 4.44 16.07 14.94
N ARG A 185 5.55 16.40 15.62
CA ARG A 185 6.62 17.22 15.07
C ARG A 185 7.33 16.53 13.92
N VAL A 186 7.70 15.25 14.05
CA VAL A 186 8.37 14.51 12.96
C VAL A 186 7.43 14.35 11.75
N ALA A 187 6.14 14.07 11.97
CA ALA A 187 5.15 13.99 10.90
C ALA A 187 5.00 15.33 10.16
N THR A 188 4.95 16.44 10.92
CA THR A 188 4.88 17.79 10.34
C THR A 188 6.13 18.13 9.54
N ARG A 189 7.33 17.84 10.06
CA ARG A 189 8.60 18.02 9.33
C ARG A 189 8.66 17.16 8.06
N ALA A 190 8.10 15.95 8.13
CA ALA A 190 7.94 15.08 6.98
C ALA A 190 6.75 15.48 6.08
N GLY A 191 5.93 16.47 6.44
CA GLY A 191 4.76 16.86 5.67
C GLY A 191 3.77 15.71 5.42
N VAL A 192 3.61 14.80 6.38
CA VAL A 192 2.69 13.64 6.29
C VAL A 192 1.70 13.64 7.44
N HIS A 193 0.61 12.86 7.30
CA HIS A 193 -0.36 12.68 8.37
C HIS A 193 0.30 12.13 9.65
N ARG A 194 -0.07 12.67 10.83
CA ARG A 194 0.46 12.24 12.13
C ARG A 194 0.32 10.74 12.41
N ALA A 195 -0.72 10.11 11.85
CA ALA A 195 -0.96 8.67 12.00
C ALA A 195 0.21 7.85 11.45
N ILE A 196 0.82 8.28 10.34
CA ILE A 196 1.92 7.57 9.68
C ILE A 196 3.13 7.48 10.61
N ALA A 197 3.50 8.59 11.26
CA ALA A 197 4.58 8.60 12.25
C ALA A 197 4.23 7.76 13.49
N ALA A 198 2.97 7.79 13.93
CA ALA A 198 2.52 6.98 15.05
C ALA A 198 2.60 5.47 14.74
N GLY A 199 2.13 5.04 13.56
CA GLY A 199 2.18 3.65 13.11
C GLY A 199 3.61 3.17 12.93
N ARG A 200 4.47 3.97 12.28
CA ARG A 200 5.90 3.66 12.17
C ARG A 200 6.54 3.50 13.55
N TRP A 201 6.20 4.34 14.53
CA TRP A 201 6.72 4.22 15.88
C TRP A 201 6.28 2.90 16.53
N GLN A 202 5.00 2.54 16.43
CA GLN A 202 4.48 1.27 16.96
C GLN A 202 5.21 0.07 16.34
N HIS A 203 5.43 0.09 15.02
CA HIS A 203 6.16 -0.95 14.32
C HIS A 203 7.64 -1.03 14.76
N THR A 204 8.35 0.11 14.77
CA THR A 204 9.78 0.16 15.13
C THR A 204 10.06 -0.30 16.56
N PHE A 205 9.19 0.01 17.53
CA PHE A 205 9.44 -0.27 18.95
C PHE A 205 8.58 -1.40 19.53
N GLY A 206 7.68 -2.01 18.74
CA GLY A 206 6.84 -3.13 19.15
C GLY A 206 5.77 -2.80 20.20
N ASP A 207 5.53 -1.53 20.51
CA ASP A 207 4.51 -1.10 21.48
C ASP A 207 3.28 -0.51 20.77
N TYR A 208 2.35 -1.41 20.45
CA TYR A 208 1.09 -1.10 19.77
C TYR A 208 0.03 -0.43 20.66
N ARG A 209 0.31 -0.21 21.95
CA ARG A 209 -0.61 0.49 22.86
C ARG A 209 -0.39 2.00 22.78
N ARG A 210 0.88 2.42 22.76
CA ARG A 210 1.25 3.84 22.68
C ARG A 210 0.82 4.47 21.37
N PHE A 211 0.42 5.75 21.42
CA PHE A 211 -0.04 6.52 20.26
C PHE A 211 -1.27 5.97 19.51
N SER A 212 -1.98 4.98 20.06
CA SER A 212 -3.17 4.39 19.43
C SER A 212 -4.25 5.41 19.05
N LYS A 213 -4.37 6.50 19.81
CA LYS A 213 -5.31 7.61 19.53
C LYS A 213 -4.92 8.45 18.31
N LEU A 214 -3.70 8.32 17.79
CA LEU A 214 -3.21 9.06 16.63
C LEU A 214 -3.39 8.30 15.31
N LEU A 215 -3.70 7.00 15.34
CA LEU A 215 -3.72 6.12 14.16
C LEU A 215 -4.88 6.38 13.19
N GLY A 216 -5.89 7.15 13.61
CA GLY A 216 -7.08 7.41 12.81
C GLY A 216 -7.94 6.15 12.60
N ARG A 217 -8.23 5.43 13.68
CA ARG A 217 -9.03 4.19 13.64
C ARG A 217 -10.47 4.50 13.26
N GLY A 218 -11.01 3.75 12.32
CA GLY A 218 -12.40 3.91 11.87
C GLY A 218 -12.56 4.86 10.67
N GLU A 219 -11.58 5.72 10.41
CA GLU A 219 -11.74 6.87 9.52
C GLU A 219 -11.65 6.51 8.02
N VAL A 220 -10.81 5.54 7.65
CA VAL A 220 -10.50 5.27 6.23
C VAL A 220 -11.70 4.69 5.48
N ARG A 221 -12.43 3.75 6.09
CA ARG A 221 -13.57 3.11 5.44
C ARG A 221 -14.66 4.11 5.05
N GLU A 222 -14.99 5.05 5.96
CA GLU A 222 -15.97 6.10 5.70
C GLU A 222 -15.55 7.01 4.54
N LEU A 223 -14.25 7.24 4.34
CA LEU A 223 -13.76 8.09 3.25
C LEU A 223 -13.92 7.47 1.86
N PHE A 224 -14.01 6.13 1.76
CA PHE A 224 -14.09 5.41 0.49
C PHE A 224 -15.43 4.71 0.24
N PHE A 225 -16.19 4.41 1.30
CA PHE A 225 -17.46 3.67 1.21
C PHE A 225 -18.65 4.38 1.88
N GLY A 226 -18.42 5.51 2.56
CA GLY A 226 -19.45 6.34 3.18
C GLY A 226 -20.05 7.40 2.26
#